data_AF-A0A7Y8A2E2-F1
#
_entry.id   AF-A0A7Y8A2E2-F1
#
_cell.length_a   1.000
_cell.length_b   1.000
_cell.length_c   1.000
_cell.angle_alpha   90.00
_cell.angle_beta   90.00
_cell.angle_gamma   90.00
#
_symmetry.space_group_name_H-M   'P 1'
#
loop_
_entity.id
_entity.type
_entity.pdbx_description
1 polymer ?
#
loop_
_entity_poly.entity_id
_entity_poly.type
_entity_poly.pdbx_seq_one_letter_code
_entity_poly.pdbx_strand_id
1 'polypeptide(L)'
;MKSLKTLVCATSFAMCFGAASMASAASISPDGPFSTNAGTIVVKSPSSFGAAVTCGITFTGNVSGGVASINGASLTGGGLCGLPTLTNLPWVLTAATGTSGTVTNVGYNITSIPATHCGPTTIAVTWTPGTNTLSAANQALTGNCTVVSLSVVAPTLTVNP
;
A
#
# COMPACT_ATOMS: atom_id res chain seq x y z
N MET A 1 -45.38 41.93 -39.25
CA MET A 1 -44.47 42.58 -38.30
C MET A 1 -44.57 41.88 -36.95
N LYS A 2 -43.41 41.67 -36.27
CA LYS A 2 -43.18 40.96 -34.98
C LYS A 2 -43.15 39.43 -35.15
N SER A 3 -42.06 38.73 -35.42
CA SER A 3 -40.65 38.82 -35.01
C SER A 3 -40.40 38.74 -33.49
N LEU A 4 -39.71 37.66 -33.14
CA LEU A 4 -38.87 37.43 -31.96
C LEU A 4 -39.53 37.11 -30.61
N LYS A 5 -39.41 35.84 -30.19
CA LYS A 5 -38.84 35.50 -28.88
C LYS A 5 -38.39 34.04 -28.80
N THR A 6 -37.10 33.88 -29.01
CA THR A 6 -36.20 32.82 -28.58
C THR A 6 -36.61 32.24 -27.23
N LEU A 7 -36.83 30.93 -27.14
CA LEU A 7 -36.76 30.21 -25.87
C LEU A 7 -35.91 28.96 -26.09
N VAL A 8 -34.72 29.07 -25.52
CA VAL A 8 -33.60 28.13 -25.58
C VAL A 8 -34.00 26.86 -24.84
N CYS A 9 -34.33 25.79 -25.57
CA CYS A 9 -34.33 24.42 -25.04
C CYS A 9 -32.89 23.89 -25.01
N ALA A 10 -32.08 24.45 -24.12
CA ALA A 10 -30.80 23.87 -23.73
C ALA A 10 -30.92 23.50 -22.26
N THR A 11 -31.18 22.23 -21.96
CA THR A 11 -30.97 21.59 -20.64
C THR A 11 -31.36 20.12 -20.74
N SER A 12 -30.55 19.34 -21.45
CA SER A 12 -30.50 17.89 -21.27
C SER A 12 -29.06 17.41 -21.40
N PHE A 13 -28.17 18.04 -20.63
CA PHE A 13 -27.00 17.34 -20.11
C PHE A 13 -27.50 16.46 -18.97
N ALA A 14 -27.92 15.24 -19.31
CA ALA A 14 -28.12 14.18 -18.35
C ALA A 14 -26.78 14.00 -17.62
N MET A 15 -26.78 14.40 -16.35
CA MET A 15 -25.67 14.20 -15.44
C MET A 15 -25.47 12.70 -15.27
N CYS A 16 -24.55 12.12 -16.03
CA CYS A 16 -23.91 10.87 -15.64
C CYS A 16 -23.03 11.15 -14.40
N PHE A 17 -23.67 11.36 -13.24
CA PHE A 17 -23.10 10.97 -11.95
C PHE A 17 -23.15 9.43 -11.86
N GLY A 18 -22.60 8.75 -12.86
CA GLY A 18 -22.11 7.41 -12.67
C GLY A 18 -20.87 7.58 -11.83
N ALA A 19 -20.89 7.06 -10.61
CA ALA A 19 -19.70 6.89 -9.79
C ALA A 19 -18.57 6.49 -10.74
N ALA A 20 -17.58 7.37 -10.89
CA ALA A 20 -16.34 6.98 -11.50
C ALA A 20 -15.81 5.89 -10.57
N SER A 21 -16.15 4.64 -10.88
CA SER A 21 -15.41 3.49 -10.42
C SER A 21 -13.98 3.90 -10.65
N MET A 22 -13.22 4.04 -9.56
CA MET A 22 -11.78 4.10 -9.64
C MET A 22 -11.41 2.73 -10.19
N ALA A 23 -11.55 2.58 -11.51
CA ALA A 23 -11.10 1.43 -12.24
C ALA A 23 -9.59 1.53 -12.13
N SER A 24 -9.06 0.96 -11.05
CA SER A 24 -7.67 0.58 -11.00
C SER A 24 -7.45 -0.22 -12.27
N ALA A 25 -6.55 0.27 -13.13
CA ALA A 25 -6.30 -0.39 -14.41
C ALA A 25 -5.87 -1.84 -14.17
N ALA A 26 -5.27 -2.11 -13.00
CA ALA A 26 -4.98 -3.45 -12.53
C ALA A 26 -5.84 -3.90 -11.33
N SER A 27 -5.94 -5.21 -11.17
CA SER A 27 -6.59 -5.90 -10.03
C SER A 27 -5.70 -6.99 -9.46
N ILE A 28 -5.87 -7.32 -8.19
CA ILE A 28 -5.12 -8.37 -7.48
C ILE A 28 -6.00 -9.61 -7.37
N SER A 29 -5.44 -10.78 -7.65
CA SER A 29 -6.15 -12.06 -7.61
C SER A 29 -5.26 -13.19 -7.08
N PRO A 30 -5.83 -14.35 -6.69
CA PRO A 30 -7.26 -14.61 -6.49
C PRO A 30 -7.80 -13.98 -5.20
N ASP A 31 -9.13 -13.85 -5.10
CA ASP A 31 -9.78 -13.48 -3.85
C ASP A 31 -9.53 -14.55 -2.76
N GLY A 32 -9.42 -14.11 -1.52
CA GLY A 32 -9.17 -14.97 -0.36
C GLY A 32 -7.88 -14.65 0.40
N PRO A 33 -7.53 -15.48 1.39
CA PRO A 33 -6.39 -15.23 2.25
C PRO A 33 -5.08 -15.38 1.49
N PHE A 34 -4.10 -14.55 1.84
CA PHE A 34 -2.73 -14.67 1.34
C PHE A 34 -1.70 -14.54 2.47
N SER A 35 -0.54 -15.13 2.24
CA SER A 35 0.67 -14.90 3.03
C SER A 35 1.85 -14.75 2.08
N THR A 36 2.78 -13.87 2.43
CA THR A 36 4.07 -13.83 1.75
C THR A 36 5.00 -14.89 2.31
N ASN A 37 6.04 -15.24 1.55
CA ASN A 37 7.22 -15.88 2.11
C ASN A 37 7.94 -14.88 3.03
N ALA A 38 8.88 -15.39 3.82
CA ALA A 38 9.83 -14.54 4.52
C ALA A 38 10.66 -13.74 3.50
N GLY A 39 10.57 -12.42 3.59
CA GLY A 39 11.38 -11.48 2.81
C GLY A 39 12.20 -10.58 3.73
N THR A 40 12.66 -9.46 3.19
CA THR A 40 13.49 -8.50 3.91
C THR A 40 12.88 -7.10 3.87
N ILE A 41 13.03 -6.38 4.98
CA ILE A 41 12.74 -4.97 5.07
C ILE A 41 13.90 -4.27 5.75
N VAL A 42 14.31 -3.12 5.22
CA VAL A 42 15.32 -2.26 5.81
C VAL A 42 14.67 -0.93 6.15
N VAL A 43 14.69 -0.55 7.42
CA VAL A 43 14.08 0.69 7.90
C VAL A 43 15.09 1.57 8.63
N LYS A 44 14.84 2.87 8.59
CA LYS A 44 15.47 3.88 9.46
C LYS A 44 14.39 4.55 10.28
N SER A 45 14.68 4.81 11.54
CA SER A 45 13.77 5.52 12.44
C SER A 45 14.53 6.28 13.53
N PRO A 46 13.87 7.17 14.28
CA PRO A 46 14.44 7.76 15.48
C PRO A 46 14.98 6.71 16.47
N SER A 47 14.27 5.59 16.68
CA SER A 47 14.69 4.53 17.61
C SER A 47 15.97 3.81 17.18
N SER A 48 16.32 3.85 15.88
CA SER A 48 17.61 3.37 15.37
C SER A 48 18.67 4.46 15.29
N PHE A 49 18.39 5.67 15.79
CA PHE A 49 19.24 6.86 15.63
C PHE A 49 19.62 7.12 14.16
N GLY A 50 18.70 6.81 13.23
CA GLY A 50 18.91 6.93 11.79
C GLY A 50 19.73 5.80 11.15
N ALA A 51 20.20 4.82 11.93
CA ALA A 51 20.86 3.63 11.40
C ALA A 51 19.87 2.75 10.60
N ALA A 52 20.36 2.10 9.56
CA ALA A 52 19.58 1.14 8.79
C ALA A 52 19.47 -0.19 9.57
N VAL A 53 18.23 -0.62 9.81
CA VAL A 53 17.92 -1.87 10.50
C VAL A 53 17.32 -2.84 9.51
N THR A 54 17.97 -3.98 9.29
CA THR A 54 17.48 -5.04 8.42
C THR A 54 16.73 -6.08 9.24
N CYS A 55 15.46 -6.28 8.91
CA CYS A 55 14.60 -7.28 9.52
C CYS A 55 14.08 -8.24 8.45
N GLY A 56 13.81 -9.48 8.85
CA GLY A 56 12.94 -10.35 8.08
C GLY A 56 11.48 -9.89 8.24
N ILE A 57 10.68 -10.06 7.20
CA ILE A 57 9.26 -9.68 7.24
C ILE A 57 8.39 -10.68 6.48
N THR A 58 7.22 -10.96 7.03
CA THR A 58 6.15 -11.72 6.39
C THR A 58 4.84 -10.99 6.56
N PHE A 59 4.09 -10.80 5.47
CA PHE A 59 2.74 -10.21 5.51
C PHE A 59 1.67 -11.26 5.40
N THR A 60 0.56 -11.02 6.07
CA THR A 60 -0.67 -11.81 5.97
C THR A 60 -1.84 -10.90 5.69
N GLY A 61 -2.78 -11.36 4.88
CA GLY A 61 -3.93 -10.55 4.52
C GLY A 61 -5.00 -11.30 3.75
N ASN A 62 -5.91 -10.54 3.15
CA ASN A 62 -6.98 -11.05 2.31
C ASN A 62 -7.18 -10.18 1.07
N VAL A 63 -7.39 -10.81 -0.08
CA VAL A 63 -7.80 -10.15 -1.32
C VAL A 63 -9.33 -10.21 -1.45
N SER A 64 -9.95 -9.07 -1.75
CA SER A 64 -11.38 -9.01 -2.07
C SER A 64 -11.63 -7.92 -3.10
N GLY A 65 -12.33 -8.26 -4.17
CA GLY A 65 -12.73 -7.29 -5.19
C GLY A 65 -11.54 -6.62 -5.89
N GLY A 66 -10.43 -7.35 -6.06
CA GLY A 66 -9.24 -6.83 -6.74
C GLY A 66 -8.30 -6.01 -5.86
N VAL A 67 -8.59 -5.85 -4.57
CA VAL A 67 -7.78 -5.09 -3.60
C VAL A 67 -7.29 -6.01 -2.49
N ALA A 68 -6.02 -5.88 -2.10
CA ALA A 68 -5.42 -6.68 -1.04
C ALA A 68 -5.38 -5.88 0.28
N SER A 69 -6.01 -6.41 1.32
CA SER A 69 -5.92 -5.90 2.69
C SER A 69 -4.86 -6.66 3.45
N ILE A 70 -3.79 -5.98 3.88
CA ILE A 70 -2.75 -6.53 4.75
C ILE A 70 -3.24 -6.38 6.19
N ASN A 71 -3.58 -7.49 6.84
CA ASN A 71 -4.13 -7.53 8.18
C ASN A 71 -3.07 -7.72 9.27
N GLY A 72 -1.85 -8.08 8.88
CA GLY A 72 -0.74 -8.24 9.81
C GLY A 72 0.60 -8.38 9.09
N ALA A 73 1.66 -8.15 9.84
CA ALA A 73 3.01 -8.50 9.46
C ALA A 73 3.75 -9.04 10.68
N SER A 74 4.58 -10.06 10.45
CA SER A 74 5.51 -10.58 11.44
C SER A 74 6.91 -10.14 11.05
N LEU A 75 7.61 -9.50 11.99
CA LEU A 75 9.01 -9.17 11.85
C LEU A 75 9.86 -10.25 12.51
N THR A 76 10.98 -10.60 11.88
CA THR A 76 11.97 -11.53 12.42
C THR A 76 13.36 -10.90 12.40
N GLY A 77 14.24 -11.39 13.27
CA GLY A 77 15.58 -10.85 13.46
C GLY A 77 15.84 -10.46 14.91
N GLY A 78 17.06 -9.98 15.18
CA GLY A 78 17.48 -9.55 16.51
C GLY A 78 17.24 -8.07 16.78
N GLY A 79 17.47 -7.66 18.02
CA GLY A 79 17.52 -6.25 18.43
C GLY A 79 16.21 -5.50 18.15
N LEU A 80 16.32 -4.44 17.33
CA LEU A 80 15.20 -3.53 17.04
C LEU A 80 14.08 -4.17 16.18
N CYS A 81 14.26 -5.36 15.61
CA CYS A 81 13.25 -6.00 14.76
C CYS A 81 12.04 -6.56 15.54
N GLY A 82 12.19 -6.85 16.83
CA GLY A 82 11.11 -7.36 17.68
C GLY A 82 10.28 -6.27 18.39
N LEU A 83 10.63 -5.00 18.20
CA LEU A 83 10.02 -3.87 18.89
C LEU A 83 8.85 -3.20 18.14
N PRO A 84 8.81 -3.17 16.78
CA PRO A 84 7.74 -2.47 16.08
C PRO A 84 6.39 -3.13 16.29
N THR A 85 5.42 -2.35 16.74
CA THR A 85 4.00 -2.69 16.72
C THR A 85 3.35 -2.00 15.53
N LEU A 86 2.76 -2.77 14.62
CA LEU A 86 2.05 -2.23 13.45
C LEU A 86 0.82 -1.44 13.89
N THR A 87 0.51 -0.39 13.15
CA THR A 87 -0.62 0.51 13.41
C THR A 87 -1.42 0.71 12.12
N ASN A 88 -2.65 1.22 12.25
CA ASN A 88 -3.52 1.55 11.11
C ASN A 88 -3.82 0.36 10.18
N LEU A 89 -3.90 -0.86 10.74
CA LEU A 89 -4.33 -2.04 10.00
C LEU A 89 -5.85 -2.00 9.74
N PRO A 90 -6.31 -2.50 8.58
CA PRO A 90 -5.52 -3.08 7.50
C PRO A 90 -4.80 -2.04 6.64
N TRP A 91 -3.58 -2.36 6.20
CA TRP A 91 -2.93 -1.59 5.14
C TRP A 91 -3.48 -2.03 3.79
N VAL A 92 -3.85 -1.09 2.93
CA VAL A 92 -4.56 -1.42 1.68
C VAL A 92 -3.60 -1.34 0.52
N LEU A 93 -3.31 -2.48 -0.10
CA LEU A 93 -2.55 -2.62 -1.32
C LEU A 93 -3.50 -2.53 -2.54
N THR A 94 -3.30 -1.49 -3.34
CA THR A 94 -4.05 -1.26 -4.58
C THR A 94 -3.08 -1.31 -5.76
N ALA A 95 -3.37 -2.16 -6.74
CA ALA A 95 -2.61 -2.18 -7.98
C ALA A 95 -3.00 -0.99 -8.86
N ALA A 96 -2.01 -0.27 -9.39
CA ALA A 96 -2.22 0.81 -10.35
C ALA A 96 -2.02 0.31 -11.78
N THR A 97 -1.04 -0.57 -12.00
CA THR A 97 -0.74 -1.25 -13.26
C THR A 97 -0.29 -2.69 -12.98
N GLY A 98 0.00 -3.46 -14.03
CA GLY A 98 0.57 -4.81 -13.90
C GLY A 98 1.93 -4.89 -13.17
N THR A 99 2.60 -3.76 -12.90
CA THR A 99 3.92 -3.73 -12.24
C THR A 99 4.04 -2.67 -11.14
N SER A 100 3.00 -1.87 -10.89
CA SER A 100 3.05 -0.80 -9.89
C SER A 100 1.76 -0.72 -9.08
N GLY A 101 1.87 -0.22 -7.86
CA GLY A 101 0.74 -0.01 -6.96
C GLY A 101 1.11 0.88 -5.79
N THR A 102 0.18 1.00 -4.85
CA THR A 102 0.39 1.71 -3.60
C THR A 102 -0.09 0.89 -2.41
N VAL A 103 0.54 1.10 -1.26
CA VAL A 103 0.05 0.60 0.02
C VAL A 103 -0.30 1.78 0.89
N THR A 104 -1.56 1.91 1.28
CA THR A 104 -2.03 2.99 2.16
C THR A 104 -2.05 2.55 3.62
N ASN A 105 -2.11 3.54 4.52
CA ASN A 105 -2.13 3.35 5.98
C ASN A 105 -0.89 2.68 6.58
N VAL A 106 0.24 2.63 5.85
CA VAL A 106 1.47 2.04 6.37
C VAL A 106 1.94 2.81 7.60
N GLY A 107 2.11 2.11 8.72
CA GLY A 107 2.61 2.73 9.93
C GLY A 107 2.94 1.76 11.06
N TYR A 108 3.91 2.10 11.89
CA TYR A 108 4.31 1.33 13.05
C TYR A 108 4.81 2.24 14.17
N ASN A 109 4.72 1.76 15.41
CA ASN A 109 5.25 2.41 16.59
C ASN A 109 6.37 1.57 17.20
N ILE A 110 7.37 2.22 17.79
CA ILE A 110 8.35 1.61 18.68
C ILE A 110 8.33 2.39 19.99
N THR A 111 8.15 1.69 21.12
CA THR A 111 8.04 2.28 22.45
C THR A 111 9.39 2.37 23.20
N SER A 112 10.49 1.88 22.62
CA SER A 112 11.84 2.04 23.18
C SER A 112 12.32 3.50 23.11
N ILE A 113 13.40 3.85 23.81
CA ILE A 113 13.95 5.22 23.81
C ILE A 113 15.03 5.35 22.72
N PRO A 114 14.94 6.35 21.82
CA PRO A 114 13.84 7.31 21.66
C PRO A 114 12.62 6.65 20.98
N ALA A 115 11.42 7.07 21.39
CA ALA A 115 10.17 6.53 20.83
C ALA A 115 10.03 6.92 19.37
N THR A 116 9.46 6.02 18.58
CA THR A 116 9.22 6.22 17.15
C THR A 116 7.74 6.05 16.84
N HIS A 117 7.22 6.97 16.03
CA HIS A 117 5.88 6.92 15.47
C HIS A 117 5.97 7.12 13.96
N CYS A 118 5.94 6.03 13.20
CA CYS A 118 5.99 6.08 11.74
C CYS A 118 4.59 5.89 11.16
N GLY A 119 4.16 6.77 10.26
CA GLY A 119 2.86 6.66 9.61
C GLY A 119 1.70 7.28 10.40
N PRO A 120 0.46 7.18 9.87
CA PRO A 120 0.11 6.52 8.61
C PRO A 120 0.69 7.23 7.38
N THR A 121 1.11 6.48 6.37
CA THR A 121 1.62 7.01 5.11
C THR A 121 1.24 6.10 3.95
N THR A 122 1.02 6.68 2.77
CA THR A 122 0.89 5.93 1.52
C THR A 122 2.25 5.79 0.87
N ILE A 123 2.67 4.55 0.60
CA ILE A 123 3.93 4.26 -0.08
C ILE A 123 3.68 3.69 -1.48
N ALA A 124 4.58 3.97 -2.40
CA ALA A 124 4.62 3.34 -3.71
C ALA A 124 5.29 1.96 -3.61
N VAL A 125 4.75 1.00 -4.36
CA VAL A 125 5.29 -0.37 -4.45
C VAL A 125 5.38 -0.81 -5.91
N THR A 126 6.32 -1.71 -6.16
CA THR A 126 6.56 -2.33 -7.46
C THR A 126 6.29 -3.81 -7.35
N TRP A 127 5.53 -4.33 -8.31
CA TRP A 127 5.27 -5.75 -8.50
C TRP A 127 6.13 -6.31 -9.64
N THR A 128 6.81 -7.42 -9.37
CA THR A 128 7.58 -8.17 -10.37
C THR A 128 6.84 -9.48 -10.69
N PRO A 129 6.11 -9.57 -11.82
CA PRO A 129 5.25 -10.71 -12.12
C PRO A 129 6.00 -12.05 -12.19
N GLY A 130 7.20 -12.06 -12.79
CA GLY A 130 7.96 -13.30 -13.02
C GLY A 130 8.45 -14.00 -11.74
N THR A 131 8.53 -13.29 -10.62
CA THR A 131 8.96 -13.82 -9.32
C THR A 131 7.94 -13.58 -8.21
N ASN A 132 6.73 -13.12 -8.57
CA ASN A 132 5.67 -12.72 -7.63
C ASN A 132 6.19 -11.85 -6.48
N THR A 133 7.10 -10.92 -6.79
CA THR A 133 7.82 -10.13 -5.78
C THR A 133 7.22 -8.74 -5.65
N LEU A 134 6.81 -8.39 -4.43
CA LEU A 134 6.43 -7.04 -4.05
C LEU A 134 7.63 -6.34 -3.43
N SER A 135 7.93 -5.14 -3.90
CA SER A 135 9.08 -4.37 -3.45
C SER A 135 8.76 -2.89 -3.26
N ALA A 136 9.53 -2.24 -2.41
CA ALA A 136 9.50 -0.79 -2.22
C ALA A 136 10.92 -0.31 -1.93
N ALA A 137 11.25 0.92 -2.31
CA ALA A 137 12.55 1.50 -2.02
C ALA A 137 12.43 2.99 -1.72
N ASN A 138 13.23 3.47 -0.76
CA ASN A 138 13.33 4.88 -0.39
C ASN A 138 11.97 5.56 -0.12
N GLN A 139 11.07 4.86 0.57
CA GLN A 139 9.76 5.40 0.91
C GLN A 139 9.84 6.14 2.25
N ALA A 140 9.67 7.46 2.21
CA ALA A 140 9.55 8.25 3.43
C ALA A 140 8.21 7.96 4.10
N LEU A 141 8.24 7.80 5.43
CA LEU A 141 7.05 7.76 6.28
C LEU A 141 7.03 9.03 7.15
N THR A 142 5.87 9.40 7.66
CA THR A 142 5.78 10.44 8.71
C THR A 142 6.62 10.04 9.93
N GLY A 143 7.03 11.02 10.74
CA GLY A 143 7.80 10.76 11.96
C GLY A 143 9.30 10.50 11.77
N ASN A 144 9.88 11.01 10.68
CA ASN A 144 11.30 10.84 10.33
C ASN A 144 11.72 9.37 10.13
N CYS A 145 10.81 8.56 9.60
CA CYS A 145 11.11 7.17 9.27
C CYS A 145 11.26 6.97 7.77
N THR A 146 11.99 5.93 7.39
CA THR A 146 12.17 5.59 5.97
C THR A 146 12.19 4.09 5.80
N VAL A 147 11.38 3.57 4.89
CA VAL A 147 11.56 2.23 4.33
C VAL A 147 12.63 2.36 3.25
N VAL A 148 13.86 1.96 3.59
CA VAL A 148 15.00 2.01 2.68
C VAL A 148 14.80 1.00 1.56
N SER A 149 14.44 -0.24 1.93
CA SER A 149 14.08 -1.29 0.99
C SER A 149 13.07 -2.25 1.60
N LEU A 150 12.27 -2.86 0.73
CA LEU A 150 11.35 -3.94 1.02
C LEU A 150 11.40 -4.92 -0.16
N SER A 151 11.45 -6.22 0.14
CA SER A 151 11.31 -7.26 -0.87
C SER A 151 10.68 -8.50 -0.23
N VAL A 152 9.50 -8.89 -0.74
CA VAL A 152 8.77 -10.08 -0.28
C VAL A 152 8.19 -10.82 -1.48
N VAL A 153 8.17 -12.15 -1.42
CA VAL A 153 7.51 -12.99 -2.44
C VAL A 153 6.10 -13.31 -1.97
N ALA A 154 5.09 -13.00 -2.78
CA ALA A 154 3.69 -13.32 -2.52
C ALA A 154 3.24 -14.42 -3.48
N PRO A 155 3.54 -15.71 -3.20
CA PRO A 155 3.45 -16.79 -4.17
C PRO A 155 2.04 -17.05 -4.69
N THR A 156 1.02 -16.70 -3.89
CA THR A 156 -0.38 -16.90 -4.26
C THR A 156 -0.98 -15.71 -4.99
N LEU A 157 -0.32 -14.54 -4.98
CA LEU A 157 -0.86 -13.31 -5.57
C LEU A 157 -0.44 -13.15 -7.03
N THR A 158 -1.37 -12.65 -7.83
CA THR A 158 -1.17 -12.21 -9.21
C THR A 158 -1.74 -10.80 -9.36
N VAL A 159 -1.08 -9.97 -10.17
CA VAL A 159 -1.59 -8.65 -10.56
C VAL A 159 -1.99 -8.72 -12.03
N ASN A 160 -3.27 -8.49 -12.28
CA ASN A 160 -3.90 -8.52 -13.60
C ASN A 160 -4.02 -7.07 -14.10
N PRO A 161 -3.33 -6.66 -15.18
CA PRO A 161 -3.36 -5.29 -15.73
C PRO A 161 -4.63 -4.97 -16.50
#